data_AF-A0A9E5E686-F1
#
_entry.id   AF-A0A9E5E686-F1
#
_cell.length_a   1.000
_cell.length_b   1.000
_cell.length_c   1.000
_cell.angle_alpha   90.00
_cell.angle_beta   90.00
_cell.angle_gamma   90.00
#
_symmetry.space_group_name_H-M   'P 1'
#
loop_
_entity.id
_entity.type
_entity.pdbx_description
1 polymer ?
#
loop_
_entity_poly.entity_id
_entity_poly.type
_entity_poly.pdbx_seq_one_letter_code
_entity_poly.pdbx_strand_id
1 'polypeptide(L)'
;MKMTMHIDEDVLDRVMKITGAKTKTEAVEIALNEMARRHKMKELFSAGLGLTPEELKASFDPASYPEEPQPVMMVAEEKAPYGRPDPAR
;
A
#
# COMPACT_ATOMS: atom_id res chain seq x y z
N MET A 1 0.47 8.11 -27.23
CA MET A 1 0.18 7.28 -28.42
C MET A 1 -1.33 7.24 -28.62
N LYS A 2 -1.86 7.36 -29.85
CA LYS A 2 -3.30 7.35 -30.12
C LYS A 2 -3.71 5.97 -30.64
N MET A 3 -4.71 5.33 -30.04
CA MET A 3 -5.33 4.11 -30.55
C MET A 3 -6.85 4.25 -30.52
N THR A 4 -7.54 3.45 -31.35
CA THR A 4 -9.00 3.36 -31.35
C THR A 4 -9.37 1.94 -30.94
N MET A 5 -10.25 1.81 -29.95
CA MET A 5 -10.76 0.51 -29.48
C MET A 5 -12.23 0.64 -29.09
N HIS A 6 -12.97 -0.46 -29.16
CA HIS A 6 -14.36 -0.51 -28.70
C HIS A 6 -14.40 -0.96 -27.25
N ILE A 7 -15.05 -0.17 -26.39
CA ILE A 7 -15.24 -0.45 -24.96
C ILE A 7 -16.73 -0.32 -24.68
N ASP A 8 -17.24 -1.21 -23.84
CA ASP A 8 -18.58 -1.09 -23.27
C ASP A 8 -18.66 0.20 -22.42
N GLU A 9 -19.60 1.09 -22.78
CA GLU A 9 -19.78 2.39 -22.12
C GLU A 9 -20.22 2.22 -20.65
N ASP A 10 -21.00 1.19 -20.30
CA ASP A 10 -21.41 0.95 -18.92
C ASP A 10 -20.22 0.52 -18.05
N VAL A 11 -19.25 -0.20 -18.63
CA VAL A 11 -17.99 -0.53 -17.96
C VAL A 11 -17.17 0.73 -17.75
N LEU A 12 -17.03 1.57 -18.78
CA LEU A 12 -16.23 2.80 -18.70
C LEU A 12 -16.81 3.78 -17.68
N ASP A 13 -18.13 3.95 -17.65
CA ASP A 13 -18.83 4.80 -16.68
C ASP A 13 -18.63 4.32 -15.25
N ARG A 14 -18.66 3.00 -15.01
CA ARG A 14 -18.36 2.43 -13.69
C ARG A 14 -16.91 2.70 -13.30
N VAL A 15 -15.96 2.53 -14.22
CA VAL A 15 -14.54 2.82 -13.95
C VAL A 15 -14.37 4.29 -13.59
N MET A 16 -14.95 5.21 -14.35
CA MET A 16 -14.89 6.65 -14.06
C MET A 16 -15.47 6.99 -12.67
N LYS A 17 -16.60 6.38 -12.29
CA LYS A 17 -17.21 6.58 -10.97
C LYS A 17 -16.33 6.06 -9.83
N ILE A 18 -15.70 4.90 -10.01
CA ILE A 18 -14.84 4.27 -9.00
C ILE A 18 -13.53 5.05 -8.82
N THR A 19 -12.92 5.49 -9.93
CA THR A 19 -11.61 6.15 -9.90
C THR A 19 -11.68 7.66 -9.69
N GLY A 20 -12.84 8.27 -9.96
CA GLY A 20 -13.00 9.73 -9.97
C GLY A 20 -12.37 10.42 -11.18
N ALA A 21 -12.02 9.66 -12.22
CA ALA A 21 -11.42 10.20 -13.44
C ALA A 21 -12.36 11.19 -14.13
N LYS A 22 -11.81 12.31 -14.58
CA LYS A 22 -12.57 13.39 -15.24
C LYS A 22 -12.76 13.14 -16.72
N THR A 23 -11.89 12.31 -17.32
CA THR A 23 -11.94 11.99 -18.75
C THR A 23 -11.91 10.49 -19.00
N LYS A 24 -12.45 10.06 -20.16
CA LYS A 24 -12.43 8.66 -20.59
C LYS A 24 -11.01 8.12 -20.72
N THR A 25 -10.08 8.92 -21.25
CA THR A 25 -8.67 8.55 -21.40
C THR A 25 -8.01 8.29 -20.05
N GLU A 26 -8.22 9.20 -19.09
CA GLU A 26 -7.69 9.07 -17.73
C GLU A 26 -8.25 7.83 -17.03
N ALA A 27 -9.54 7.54 -17.18
CA ALA A 27 -10.14 6.32 -16.63
C ALA A 27 -9.48 5.05 -17.19
N VAL A 28 -9.25 4.99 -18.50
CA VAL A 28 -8.58 3.85 -19.14
C VAL A 28 -7.13 3.74 -18.67
N GLU A 29 -6.41 4.85 -18.58
CA GLU A 29 -5.03 4.88 -18.09
C GLU A 29 -4.92 4.38 -16.66
N ILE A 30 -5.76 4.87 -15.75
CA ILE A 30 -5.81 4.43 -14.35
C ILE A 30 -6.13 2.94 -14.28
N ALA A 31 -7.14 2.47 -15.03
CA ALA A 31 -7.55 1.07 -15.02
C ALA A 31 -6.42 0.13 -15.47
N LEU A 32 -5.74 0.46 -16.57
CA LEU A 32 -4.63 -0.35 -17.09
C LEU A 32 -3.44 -0.37 -16.13
N ASN A 33 -3.05 0.79 -15.60
CA ASN A 33 -1.97 0.89 -14.63
C ASN A 33 -2.29 0.12 -13.34
N GLU A 34 -3.52 0.20 -12.85
CA GLU A 34 -3.93 -0.52 -11.65
C GLU A 34 -3.94 -2.04 -11.86
N MET A 35 -4.34 -2.53 -13.04
CA MET A 35 -4.25 -3.95 -13.38
C MET A 35 -2.81 -4.45 -13.42
N ALA A 36 -1.92 -3.70 -14.06
CA ALA A 36 -0.49 -4.02 -14.07
C ALA A 36 0.09 -4.00 -12.64
N ARG A 37 -0.25 -3.00 -11.83
CA ARG A 37 0.20 -2.85 -10.44
C ARG A 37 -0.24 -4.03 -9.58
N ARG A 38 -1.51 -4.45 -9.67
CA ARG A 38 -2.03 -5.60 -8.90
C ARG A 38 -1.34 -6.90 -9.28
N HIS A 39 -1.11 -7.13 -10.57
CA HIS A 39 -0.35 -8.29 -11.02
C HIS A 39 1.06 -8.27 -10.46
N LYS A 40 1.77 -7.13 -10.57
CA LYS A 40 3.14 -7.01 -10.06
C LYS A 40 3.23 -7.20 -8.55
N MET A 41 2.26 -6.67 -7.80
CA MET A 41 2.18 -6.87 -6.36
C MET A 41 2.05 -8.35 -6.01
N LYS A 42 1.16 -9.09 -6.71
CA LYS A 42 1.00 -10.53 -6.50
C LYS A 42 2.29 -11.31 -6.81
N GLU A 43 2.96 -10.97 -7.90
CA GLU A 43 4.24 -11.56 -8.29
C GLU A 43 5.31 -11.36 -7.21
N LEU A 44 5.48 -10.12 -6.73
CA LEU A 44 6.46 -9.80 -5.68
C LEU A 44 6.14 -10.51 -4.36
N PHE A 45 4.88 -10.54 -3.95
CA PHE A 45 4.48 -11.22 -2.71
C PHE A 45 4.62 -12.74 -2.82
N SER A 46 4.38 -13.31 -3.99
CA SER A 46 4.54 -14.75 -4.22
C SER A 46 6.00 -15.17 -4.32
N ALA A 47 6.90 -14.29 -4.77
CA ALA A 47 8.33 -14.56 -4.79
C ALA A 47 8.92 -14.71 -3.38
N GLY A 48 8.29 -14.10 -2.37
CA GLY A 48 8.78 -14.09 -1.00
C GLY A 48 10.07 -13.28 -0.86
N LEU A 49 10.72 -13.38 0.30
CA LEU A 49 11.96 -12.66 0.60
C LEU A 49 13.22 -13.48 0.29
N GLY A 50 13.06 -14.70 -0.23
CA GLY A 50 14.17 -15.64 -0.45
C GLY A 50 14.84 -16.13 0.85
N LEU A 51 14.20 -15.91 2.00
CA LEU A 51 14.69 -16.28 3.32
C LEU A 51 13.83 -17.41 3.90
N THR A 52 14.49 -18.32 4.62
CA THR A 52 13.81 -19.26 5.51
C THR A 52 13.22 -18.55 6.73
N PRO A 53 12.26 -19.15 7.46
CA PRO A 53 11.72 -18.57 8.69
C PRO A 53 12.78 -18.24 9.74
N GLU A 54 13.83 -19.05 9.84
CA GLU A 54 14.95 -18.86 10.76
C GLU A 54 15.82 -17.66 10.36
N GLU A 55 16.19 -17.56 9.08
CA GLU A 55 16.96 -16.42 8.55
C GLU A 55 16.17 -15.12 8.64
N LEU A 56 14.86 -15.18 8.41
CA LEU A 56 13.98 -14.03 8.56
C LEU A 56 13.95 -13.53 10.01
N LYS A 57 13.89 -14.44 11.00
CA LYS A 57 14.01 -14.08 12.43
C LYS A 57 15.37 -13.49 12.77
N ALA A 58 16.44 -14.02 12.18
CA ALA A 58 17.80 -13.54 12.40
C ALA A 58 18.14 -12.25 11.63
N SER A 59 17.34 -11.87 10.63
CA SER A 59 17.54 -10.66 9.83
C SER A 59 17.27 -9.37 10.61
N PHE A 60 16.54 -9.46 11.72
CA PHE A 60 16.28 -8.33 12.60
C PHE A 60 17.40 -8.24 13.64
N ASP A 61 18.10 -7.10 13.69
CA ASP A 61 19.11 -6.86 14.70
C ASP A 61 18.43 -6.70 16.08
N PRO A 62 18.71 -7.60 17.06
CA PRO A 62 18.15 -7.47 18.40
C PRO A 62 18.47 -6.13 19.07
N ALA A 63 19.60 -5.49 18.72
CA ALA A 63 19.94 -4.16 19.25
C ALA A 63 19.03 -3.04 18.73
N SER A 64 18.22 -3.31 17.68
CA SER A 64 17.21 -2.37 17.17
C SER A 64 15.97 -2.28 18.07
N TYR A 65 15.74 -3.25 18.96
CA TYR A 65 14.70 -3.21 19.99
C TYR A 65 15.37 -3.31 21.37
N PRO A 66 15.44 -2.22 22.15
CA PRO A 66 15.95 -2.31 23.53
C PRO A 66 15.13 -3.32 24.36
N GLU A 67 15.81 -4.10 25.20
CA GLU A 67 15.17 -5.15 26.04
C GLU A 67 14.16 -4.59 27.05
N GLU A 68 14.33 -3.33 27.44
CA GLU A 68 13.31 -2.61 28.19
C GLU A 68 12.25 -2.09 27.22
N PRO A 69 10.94 -2.24 27.52
CA PRO A 69 9.88 -1.60 26.75
C PRO A 69 10.05 -0.08 26.87
N GLN A 70 10.85 0.49 25.99
CA GLN A 70 10.81 1.91 25.70
C GLN A 70 9.40 2.19 25.20
N PRO A 71 8.77 3.31 25.58
CA PRO A 71 7.58 3.75 24.87
C PRO A 71 7.98 3.86 23.41
N VAL A 72 7.54 2.89 22.59
CA VAL A 72 7.73 2.94 21.15
C VAL A 72 7.16 4.29 20.74
N MET A 73 8.01 5.19 20.24
CA MET A 73 7.53 6.44 19.73
C MET A 73 6.62 6.06 18.57
N MET A 74 5.32 6.13 18.78
CA MET A 74 4.32 5.91 17.76
C MET A 74 4.34 7.16 16.86
N VAL A 75 5.41 7.30 16.06
CA VAL A 75 5.70 8.50 15.25
C VAL A 75 4.55 8.81 14.27
N ALA A 76 3.76 7.79 13.93
CA ALA A 76 2.59 7.90 13.06
C ALA A 76 1.27 8.19 13.78
N GLU A 77 1.23 8.18 15.13
CA GLU A 77 0.03 8.50 15.90
C GLU A 77 -0.04 10.00 16.21
N GLU A 78 -1.27 10.54 16.27
CA GLU A 78 -1.48 11.91 16.69
C GLU A 78 -1.10 12.07 18.17
N LYS A 79 -0.24 13.05 18.46
CA LYS A 79 0.21 13.34 19.82
C LYS A 79 -0.99 13.67 20.72
N ALA A 80 -1.05 13.07 21.89
CA ALA A 80 -2.04 13.40 22.90
C ALA A 80 -2.03 14.92 23.21
N PRO A 81 -3.21 15.56 23.36
CA PRO A 81 -3.30 16.96 23.77
C PRO A 81 -2.55 17.20 25.08
N TYR A 82 -1.94 18.38 25.22
CA TYR A 82 -1.21 18.77 26.44
C TYR A 82 -2.07 18.54 27.70
N GLY A 83 -1.48 17.87 28.70
CA GLY A 83 -2.14 17.57 29.98
C GLY A 83 -2.96 16.27 30.00
N ARG A 84 -2.99 15.48 28.92
CA ARG A 84 -3.59 14.15 28.92
C ARG A 84 -2.50 13.06 28.90
N PRO A 85 -2.70 11.94 29.63
CA PRO A 85 -1.81 10.80 29.53
C PRO A 85 -1.87 10.25 28.10
N ASP A 86 -0.69 9.88 27.59
CA ASP A 86 -0.55 9.20 26.30
C ASP A 86 -1.21 7.82 26.43
N PRO A 87 -2.14 7.42 25.54
CA PRO A 87 -2.76 6.10 25.60
C PRO A 87 -1.76 4.93 25.50
N ALA A 88 -0.52 5.19 25.07
CA ALA A 88 0.56 4.21 25.02
C ALA A 88 1.40 4.13 26.33
N ARG A 89 1.05 4.87 27.38
CA ARG A 89 1.74 4.87 28.70
C ARG A 89 0.87 4.38 29.85
#